data_AF-A0A7S2ITU3-F1
#
_entry.id   AF-A0A7S2ITU3-F1
#
_cell.length_a   1.000
_cell.length_b   1.000
_cell.length_c   1.000
_cell.angle_alpha   90.00
_cell.angle_beta   90.00
_cell.angle_gamma   90.00
#
_symmetry.space_group_name_H-M   'P 1'
#
loop_
_entity.id
_entity.type
_entity.pdbx_description
1 polymer ?
#
loop_
_entity_poly.entity_id
_entity_poly.type
_entity_poly.pdbx_seq_one_letter_code
_entity_poly.pdbx_strand_id
1 'polypeptide(L)'
;PMTATDDDVDAAIKDLSEATAAHPDDKQVRVLLRELRAKRLSAKKNDADAFAGLFGKTELYDKKTLAAQEERARVEKRIHEGSSNQPRTAEDCEKEAKEAEAAVEHLKRQGRLEDAASLQLKVEEHRRQLDDYKKKAEEAETDARRRDPRLIDFTNPTPEQIADVGRRTRTGTCCLCYDRGPLNRLSLRHRTSGRPPLEQPLR
;
A
#
# COMPACT_ATOMS: atom_id res chain seq x y z
N PRO A 1 -57.65 -15.34 23.37
CA PRO A 1 -57.70 -16.55 22.53
C PRO A 1 -56.27 -16.89 22.08
N MET A 2 -55.71 -18.00 22.56
CA MET A 2 -54.40 -18.45 22.06
C MET A 2 -54.61 -19.02 20.66
N THR A 3 -54.06 -18.35 19.65
CA THR A 3 -54.06 -18.85 18.27
C THR A 3 -53.09 -20.01 18.18
N ALA A 4 -53.50 -21.13 17.57
CA ALA A 4 -52.63 -22.26 17.33
C ALA A 4 -51.35 -21.82 16.61
N THR A 5 -50.20 -22.31 17.07
CA THR A 5 -48.91 -22.01 16.46
C THR A 5 -48.65 -22.92 15.26
N ASP A 6 -47.67 -22.54 14.44
CA ASP A 6 -47.26 -23.36 13.28
C ASP A 6 -46.80 -24.77 13.68
N ASP A 7 -46.17 -24.90 14.85
CA ASP A 7 -45.72 -26.17 15.39
C ASP A 7 -46.90 -27.07 15.78
N ASP A 8 -47.98 -26.49 16.31
CA ASP A 8 -49.22 -27.22 16.63
C ASP A 8 -49.89 -27.77 15.35
N VAL A 9 -49.84 -26.99 14.26
CA VAL A 9 -50.38 -27.42 12.96
C VAL A 9 -49.54 -28.53 12.35
N ASP A 10 -48.21 -28.45 12.43
CA ASP A 10 -47.31 -29.47 11.91
C ASP A 10 -47.41 -30.78 12.72
N ALA A 11 -47.57 -30.70 14.04
CA ALA A 11 -47.86 -31.85 14.90
C ALA A 11 -49.20 -32.51 14.54
N ALA A 12 -50.27 -31.72 14.37
CA ALA A 12 -51.58 -32.24 13.97
C ALA A 12 -51.57 -32.90 12.58
N ILE A 13 -50.81 -32.36 11.62
CA ILE A 13 -50.63 -32.99 10.30
C ILE A 13 -49.96 -34.35 10.43
N LYS A 14 -48.96 -34.47 11.32
CA LYS A 14 -48.27 -35.73 11.59
C LYS A 14 -49.22 -36.75 12.21
N ASP A 15 -49.94 -36.39 13.27
CA ASP A 15 -50.87 -37.28 13.97
C ASP A 15 -51.99 -37.77 13.04
N LEU A 16 -52.55 -36.88 12.21
CA LEU A 16 -53.57 -37.25 11.23
C LEU A 16 -53.01 -38.10 10.10
N SER A 17 -51.75 -37.92 9.73
CA SER A 17 -51.11 -38.79 8.73
C SER A 17 -50.94 -40.22 9.26
N GLU A 18 -50.54 -40.37 10.53
CA GLU A 18 -50.45 -41.67 11.21
C GLU A 18 -51.84 -42.31 11.37
N ALA A 19 -52.85 -41.51 11.73
CA ALA A 19 -54.24 -41.97 11.81
C ALA A 19 -54.79 -42.45 10.45
N THR A 20 -54.48 -41.75 9.35
CA THR A 20 -54.88 -42.21 8.00
C THR A 20 -54.15 -43.49 7.56
N ALA A 21 -52.94 -43.74 8.07
CA ALA A 21 -52.21 -44.98 7.79
C ALA A 21 -52.79 -46.17 8.55
N ALA A 22 -53.24 -45.96 9.79
CA ALA A 22 -53.92 -46.99 10.59
C ALA A 22 -55.36 -47.27 10.12
N HIS A 23 -56.08 -46.23 9.68
CA HIS A 23 -57.48 -46.31 9.28
C HIS A 23 -57.72 -45.58 7.94
N PRO A 24 -57.47 -46.24 6.79
CA PRO A 24 -57.55 -45.60 5.47
C PRO A 24 -58.99 -45.25 5.02
N ASP A 25 -59.99 -45.90 5.60
CA ASP A 25 -61.40 -45.74 5.22
C ASP A 25 -62.09 -44.56 5.92
N ASP A 26 -61.45 -43.96 6.93
CA ASP A 26 -62.01 -42.80 7.61
C ASP A 26 -61.94 -41.55 6.71
N LYS A 27 -63.09 -41.22 6.13
CA LYS A 27 -63.26 -40.07 5.25
C LYS A 27 -63.04 -38.75 5.99
N GLN A 28 -63.37 -38.65 7.28
CA GLN A 28 -63.27 -37.40 8.03
C GLN A 28 -61.82 -37.04 8.28
N VAL A 29 -61.01 -38.01 8.73
CA VAL A 29 -59.56 -37.82 8.97
C VAL A 29 -58.85 -37.41 7.68
N ARG A 30 -59.21 -38.01 6.55
CA ARG A 30 -58.66 -37.66 5.23
C ARG A 30 -59.01 -36.25 4.76
N VAL A 31 -60.25 -35.81 5.00
CA VAL A 31 -60.68 -34.44 4.68
C VAL A 31 -59.93 -33.43 5.55
N LEU A 32 -59.85 -33.68 6.86
CA LEU A 32 -59.15 -32.83 7.81
C LEU A 32 -57.65 -32.71 7.48
N LEU A 33 -56.99 -33.81 7.13
CA LEU A 33 -55.59 -33.82 6.70
C LEU A 33 -55.38 -32.98 5.43
N ARG A 34 -56.30 -33.06 4.47
CA ARG A 34 -56.24 -32.25 3.24
C ARG A 34 -56.39 -30.77 3.54
N GLU A 35 -57.33 -30.40 4.40
CA GLU A 35 -57.56 -29.01 4.79
C GLU A 35 -56.37 -28.42 5.55
N LEU A 36 -55.79 -29.15 6.51
CA LEU A 36 -54.63 -28.67 7.26
C LEU A 36 -53.39 -28.52 6.38
N ARG A 37 -53.16 -29.45 5.43
CA ARG A 37 -52.09 -29.30 4.43
C ARG A 37 -52.29 -28.07 3.55
N ALA A 38 -53.53 -27.79 3.13
CA ALA A 38 -53.83 -26.59 2.36
C ALA A 38 -53.58 -25.31 3.16
N LYS A 39 -54.02 -25.28 4.43
CA LYS A 39 -53.78 -24.15 5.35
C LYS A 39 -52.28 -23.91 5.59
N ARG A 40 -51.50 -24.96 5.83
CA ARG A 40 -50.04 -24.86 6.02
C ARG A 40 -49.33 -24.35 4.77
N LEU A 41 -49.76 -24.81 3.59
CA LEU A 41 -49.21 -24.32 2.32
C LEU A 41 -49.52 -22.83 2.10
N SER A 42 -50.75 -22.39 2.42
CA SER A 42 -51.09 -20.95 2.34
C SER A 42 -50.32 -20.11 3.35
N ALA A 43 -50.14 -20.58 4.59
CA ALA A 43 -49.36 -19.89 5.60
C ALA A 43 -47.91 -19.70 5.14
N LYS A 44 -47.26 -20.78 4.68
CA LYS A 44 -45.88 -20.72 4.16
C LYS A 44 -45.70 -19.76 2.98
N LYS A 45 -46.71 -19.66 2.10
CA LYS A 45 -46.68 -18.70 0.98
C LYS A 45 -46.78 -17.26 1.50
N ASN A 46 -47.73 -17.00 2.39
CA ASN A 46 -47.91 -15.68 2.99
C ASN A 46 -46.65 -15.24 3.76
N ASP A 47 -46.02 -16.17 4.49
CA ASP A 47 -44.76 -15.92 5.20
C ASP A 47 -43.62 -15.63 4.21
N ALA A 48 -43.48 -16.45 3.15
CA ALA A 48 -42.46 -16.22 2.13
C ALA A 48 -42.60 -14.84 1.47
N ASP A 49 -43.83 -14.40 1.16
CA ASP A 49 -44.09 -13.09 0.59
C ASP A 49 -43.82 -11.96 1.59
N ALA A 50 -44.21 -12.15 2.86
CA ALA A 50 -43.92 -11.19 3.94
C ALA A 50 -42.41 -11.04 4.19
N PHE A 51 -41.66 -12.15 4.16
CA PHE A 51 -40.21 -12.14 4.33
C PHE A 51 -39.47 -11.65 3.08
N ALA A 52 -39.97 -11.90 1.87
CA ALA A 52 -39.40 -11.37 0.64
C ALA A 52 -39.37 -9.83 0.66
N GLY A 53 -40.40 -9.19 1.21
CA GLY A 53 -40.43 -7.73 1.41
C GLY A 53 -39.47 -7.22 2.50
N LEU A 54 -39.13 -8.05 3.49
CA LEU A 54 -38.24 -7.70 4.60
C LEU A 54 -36.76 -7.77 4.19
N PHE A 55 -36.39 -8.80 3.42
CA PHE A 55 -35.00 -9.06 3.01
C PHE A 55 -34.71 -8.61 1.57
N GLY A 56 -35.71 -8.22 0.78
CA GLY A 56 -35.48 -7.60 -0.53
C GLY A 56 -34.76 -6.23 -0.46
N LYS A 57 -34.71 -5.62 0.73
CA LYS A 57 -33.98 -4.37 1.00
C LYS A 57 -32.51 -4.57 1.40
N THR A 58 -32.00 -5.81 1.44
CA THR A 58 -30.61 -6.08 1.86
C THR A 58 -29.57 -6.05 0.73
N GLU A 59 -29.93 -5.74 -0.52
CA GLU A 59 -28.97 -5.02 -1.38
C GLU A 59 -28.87 -3.59 -0.84
N LEU A 60 -28.22 -3.44 0.33
CA LEU A 60 -28.03 -2.16 1.03
C LEU A 60 -27.33 -1.12 0.16
N TYR A 61 -26.66 -1.60 -0.89
CA TYR A 61 -26.05 -0.81 -1.93
C TYR A 61 -26.57 -1.30 -3.28
N ASP A 62 -27.30 -0.44 -3.98
CA ASP A 62 -27.53 -0.61 -5.41
C ASP A 62 -26.19 -0.83 -6.13
N LYS A 63 -26.17 -1.64 -7.18
CA LYS A 63 -24.96 -1.82 -8.02
C LYS A 63 -24.34 -0.50 -8.49
N LYS A 64 -25.16 0.55 -8.62
CA LYS A 64 -24.73 1.92 -8.93
C LYS A 64 -23.96 2.60 -7.80
N THR A 65 -24.36 2.39 -6.54
CA THR A 65 -23.68 3.00 -5.39
C THR A 65 -22.37 2.29 -5.09
N LEU A 66 -22.31 0.96 -5.27
CA LEU A 66 -21.04 0.21 -5.20
C LEU A 66 -20.06 0.66 -6.29
N ALA A 67 -20.51 0.77 -7.55
CA ALA A 67 -19.67 1.26 -8.64
C ALA A 67 -19.15 2.69 -8.38
N ALA A 68 -20.00 3.57 -7.83
CA ALA A 68 -19.59 4.92 -7.46
C ALA A 68 -18.57 4.93 -6.31
N GLN A 69 -18.67 4.02 -5.36
CA GLN A 69 -17.74 3.89 -4.24
C GLN A 69 -16.39 3.33 -4.69
N GLU A 70 -16.39 2.34 -5.57
CA GLU A 70 -15.17 1.78 -6.18
C GLU A 70 -14.42 2.84 -7.01
N GLU A 71 -15.14 3.67 -7.76
CA GLU A 71 -14.51 4.74 -8.55
C GLU A 71 -13.87 5.81 -7.65
N ARG A 72 -14.55 6.21 -6.55
CA ARG A 72 -13.97 7.13 -5.56
C ARG A 72 -12.71 6.55 -4.92
N ALA A 73 -12.75 5.28 -4.52
CA ALA A 73 -11.59 4.61 -3.94
C ALA A 73 -10.41 4.52 -4.93
N ARG A 74 -10.68 4.32 -6.23
CA ARG A 74 -9.64 4.32 -7.27
C ARG A 74 -9.02 5.70 -7.47
N VAL A 75 -9.83 6.76 -7.47
CA VAL A 75 -9.33 8.13 -7.60
C VAL A 75 -8.46 8.50 -6.40
N GLU A 76 -8.91 8.19 -5.18
CA GLU A 76 -8.16 8.44 -3.95
C GLU A 76 -6.83 7.68 -3.93
N LYS A 77 -6.85 6.39 -4.34
CA LYS A 77 -5.64 5.58 -4.46
C LYS A 77 -4.64 6.19 -5.45
N ARG A 78 -5.11 6.68 -6.62
CA ARG A 78 -4.23 7.35 -7.60
C ARG A 78 -3.63 8.64 -7.08
N ILE A 79 -4.41 9.45 -6.36
CA ILE A 79 -3.93 10.70 -5.75
C ILE A 79 -2.85 10.37 -4.71
N HIS A 80 -3.10 9.39 -3.85
CA HIS A 80 -2.16 9.00 -2.81
C HIS A 80 -0.89 8.34 -3.37
N GLU A 81 -1.00 7.48 -4.38
CA GLU A 81 0.15 6.86 -5.06
C GLU A 81 1.01 7.91 -5.78
N GLY A 82 0.38 8.91 -6.42
CA GLY A 82 1.07 10.01 -7.08
C GLY A 82 1.80 10.94 -6.11
N SER A 83 1.25 11.15 -4.92
CA SER A 83 1.89 11.93 -3.85
C SER A 83 3.03 11.18 -3.15
N SER A 84 2.94 9.86 -3.03
CA SER A 84 3.92 9.07 -2.25
C SER A 84 5.27 8.87 -2.93
N ASN A 85 5.34 8.98 -4.26
CA ASN A 85 6.55 8.69 -5.05
C ASN A 85 7.33 9.94 -5.47
N GLN A 86 6.87 11.14 -5.14
CA GLN A 86 7.65 12.35 -5.38
C GLN A 86 8.73 12.50 -4.29
N PRO A 87 9.99 12.76 -4.66
CA PRO A 87 11.02 13.06 -3.66
C PRO A 87 10.59 14.31 -2.91
N ARG A 88 10.45 14.19 -1.58
CA ARG A 88 10.10 15.32 -0.72
C ARG A 88 11.09 16.46 -0.97
N THR A 89 10.57 17.62 -1.37
CA THR A 89 11.41 18.80 -1.56
C THR A 89 11.60 19.51 -0.22
N ALA A 90 12.67 20.32 -0.10
CA ALA A 90 12.89 21.12 1.10
C ALA A 90 11.73 22.12 1.34
N GLU A 91 11.11 22.61 0.26
CA GLU A 91 9.95 23.50 0.30
C GLU A 91 8.71 22.82 0.90
N ASP A 92 8.47 21.54 0.57
CA ASP A 92 7.37 20.77 1.14
C ASP A 92 7.52 20.64 2.66
N CYS A 93 8.73 20.33 3.12
CA CYS A 93 9.01 20.19 4.55
C CYS A 93 8.95 21.52 5.31
N GLU A 94 9.31 22.64 4.69
CA GLU A 94 9.12 23.98 5.27
C GLU A 94 7.64 24.33 5.41
N LYS A 95 6.83 23.98 4.41
CA LYS A 95 5.39 24.19 4.45
C LYS A 95 4.73 23.37 5.54
N GLU A 96 5.07 22.08 5.66
CA GLU A 96 4.59 21.21 6.74
C GLU A 96 4.97 21.75 8.13
N ALA A 97 6.20 22.24 8.30
CA ALA A 97 6.63 22.85 9.57
C ALA A 97 5.78 24.08 9.92
N LYS A 98 5.49 24.94 8.94
CA LYS A 98 4.64 26.13 9.13
C LYS A 98 3.19 25.77 9.46
N GLU A 99 2.64 24.73 8.84
CA GLU A 99 1.30 24.22 9.16
C GLU A 99 1.25 23.64 10.57
N ALA A 100 2.28 22.90 10.99
CA ALA A 100 2.39 22.38 12.35
C ALA A 100 2.50 23.50 13.40
N GLU A 101 3.20 24.60 13.11
CA GLU A 101 3.24 25.79 13.98
C GLU A 101 1.87 26.46 14.12
N ALA A 102 1.12 26.58 13.02
CA ALA A 102 -0.24 27.08 13.07
C ALA A 102 -1.16 26.17 13.92
N ALA A 103 -0.95 24.86 13.87
CA ALA A 103 -1.65 23.90 14.71
C ALA A 103 -1.28 24.04 16.21
N VAL A 104 -0.01 24.29 16.54
CA VAL A 104 0.44 24.61 17.92
C VAL A 104 -0.29 25.85 18.44
N GLU A 105 -0.31 26.92 17.66
CA GLU A 105 -0.98 28.17 18.05
C GLU A 105 -2.50 27.98 18.24
N HIS A 106 -3.12 27.15 17.39
CA HIS A 106 -4.51 26.77 17.57
C HIS A 106 -4.76 25.98 18.85
N LEU A 107 -3.91 25.00 19.18
CA LEU A 107 -4.03 24.22 20.43
C LEU A 107 -3.82 25.10 21.68
N LYS A 108 -2.92 26.07 21.62
CA LYS A 108 -2.75 27.08 22.69
C LYS A 108 -4.00 27.91 22.88
N ARG A 109 -4.63 28.38 21.80
CA ARG A 109 -5.92 29.13 21.87
C ARG A 109 -7.05 28.30 22.47
N GLN A 110 -7.03 26.98 22.26
CA GLN A 110 -7.99 26.05 22.86
C GLN A 110 -7.69 25.69 24.32
N GLY A 111 -6.58 26.18 24.91
CA GLY A 111 -6.18 25.87 26.28
C GLY A 111 -5.56 24.48 26.46
N ARG A 112 -5.27 23.76 25.38
CA ARG A 112 -4.62 22.43 25.41
C ARG A 112 -3.10 22.59 25.42
N LEU A 113 -2.57 23.07 26.53
CA LEU A 113 -1.17 23.46 26.67
C LEU A 113 -0.19 22.28 26.61
N GLU A 114 -0.56 21.13 27.16
CA GLU A 114 0.31 19.92 27.14
C GLU A 114 0.47 19.39 25.71
N ASP A 115 -0.63 19.28 24.97
CA ASP A 115 -0.60 18.85 23.57
C ASP A 115 0.17 19.84 22.70
N ALA A 116 -0.03 21.15 22.91
CA ALA A 116 0.72 22.19 22.22
C ALA A 116 2.23 22.12 22.50
N ALA A 117 2.64 21.88 23.74
CA ALA A 117 4.06 21.72 24.10
C ALA A 117 4.67 20.47 23.47
N SER A 118 3.94 19.35 23.46
CA SER A 118 4.40 18.11 22.83
C SER A 118 4.57 18.26 21.31
N LEU A 119 3.66 19.00 20.66
CA LEU A 119 3.72 19.27 19.23
C LEU A 119 4.84 20.26 18.90
N GLN A 120 5.05 21.28 19.74
CA GLN A 120 6.12 22.24 19.57
C GLN A 120 7.51 21.59 19.62
N LEU A 121 7.73 20.65 20.53
CA LEU A 121 8.98 19.86 20.58
C LEU A 121 9.26 19.12 19.26
N LYS A 122 8.23 18.51 18.66
CA LYS A 122 8.36 17.81 17.38
C LYS A 122 8.63 18.76 16.22
N VAL A 123 8.02 19.95 16.23
CA VAL A 123 8.28 21.01 15.24
C VAL A 123 9.74 21.48 15.33
N GLU A 124 10.25 21.68 16.53
CA GLU A 124 11.64 22.10 16.75
C GLU A 124 12.63 21.02 16.28
N GLU A 125 12.35 19.75 16.54
CA GLU A 125 13.15 18.63 16.03
C GLU A 125 13.15 18.60 14.50
N HIS A 126 11.98 18.74 13.88
CA HIS A 126 11.85 18.76 12.42
C HIS A 126 12.60 19.94 11.78
N ARG A 127 12.57 21.13 12.40
CA ARG A 127 13.34 22.30 11.95
C ARG A 127 14.85 22.03 11.98
N ARG A 128 15.36 21.42 13.06
CA ARG A 128 16.79 21.06 13.14
C ARG A 128 17.20 20.08 12.04
N GLN A 129 16.36 19.09 11.78
CA GLN A 129 16.60 18.14 10.69
C GLN A 129 16.66 18.87 9.34
N LEU A 130 15.77 19.83 9.08
CA LEU A 130 15.80 20.62 7.85
C LEU A 130 17.06 21.47 7.71
N ASP A 131 17.51 22.11 8.78
CA ASP A 131 18.75 22.89 8.76
C ASP A 131 19.97 22.00 8.47
N ASP A 132 20.01 20.79 9.02
CA ASP A 132 21.06 19.82 8.74
C ASP A 132 21.01 19.31 7.30
N TYR A 133 19.81 19.10 6.73
CA TYR A 133 19.66 18.74 5.32
C TYR A 133 20.12 19.86 4.39
N LYS A 134 19.77 21.12 4.69
CA LYS A 134 20.22 22.29 3.92
C LYS A 134 21.74 22.42 3.95
N LYS A 135 22.35 22.33 5.13
CA LYS A 135 23.81 22.36 5.27
C LYS A 135 24.49 21.23 4.47
N LYS A 136 24.00 20.01 4.57
CA LYS A 136 24.55 18.87 3.80
C LYS A 136 24.37 19.07 2.29
N ALA A 137 23.27 19.65 1.85
CA ALA A 137 23.04 19.96 0.44
C ALA A 137 24.02 21.06 -0.05
N GLU A 138 24.22 22.12 0.73
CA GLU A 138 25.21 23.17 0.44
C GLU A 138 26.64 22.62 0.43
N GLU A 139 27.01 21.80 1.42
CA GLU A 139 28.31 21.11 1.47
C GLU A 139 28.52 20.22 0.24
N ALA A 140 27.51 19.42 -0.13
CA ALA A 140 27.59 18.57 -1.32
C ALA A 140 27.71 19.39 -2.61
N GLU A 141 27.02 20.53 -2.72
CA GLU A 141 27.12 21.42 -3.87
C GLU A 141 28.51 22.07 -3.96
N THR A 142 29.05 22.57 -2.84
CA THR A 142 30.41 23.14 -2.80
C THR A 142 31.46 22.10 -3.15
N ASP A 143 31.33 20.87 -2.64
CA ASP A 143 32.22 19.76 -2.98
C ASP A 143 32.11 19.34 -4.46
N ALA A 144 30.90 19.33 -5.02
CA ALA A 144 30.68 19.07 -6.44
C ALA A 144 31.37 20.14 -7.32
N ARG A 145 31.22 21.42 -6.97
CA ARG A 145 31.89 22.54 -7.66
C ARG A 145 33.42 22.46 -7.54
N ARG A 146 33.95 22.10 -6.36
CA ARG A 146 35.40 21.91 -6.14
C ARG A 146 35.99 20.78 -6.99
N ARG A 147 35.20 19.74 -7.26
CA ARG A 147 35.60 18.54 -8.03
C ARG A 147 35.28 18.64 -9.52
N ASP A 148 34.57 19.67 -9.97
CA ASP A 148 34.23 19.86 -11.38
C ASP A 148 35.50 20.21 -12.19
N PRO A 149 35.97 19.35 -13.12
CA PRO A 149 37.18 19.59 -13.89
C PRO A 149 37.18 20.87 -14.71
N ARG A 150 36.00 21.44 -15.01
CA ARG A 150 35.85 22.67 -15.79
C ARG A 150 36.10 23.93 -14.96
N LEU A 151 35.93 23.85 -13.65
CA LEU A 151 36.05 24.97 -12.71
C LEU A 151 37.38 24.96 -11.94
N ILE A 152 38.23 23.96 -12.18
CA ILE A 152 39.54 23.85 -11.53
C ILE A 152 40.56 24.73 -12.27
N ASP A 153 41.11 25.71 -11.56
CA ASP A 153 42.29 26.45 -12.01
C ASP A 153 43.57 25.69 -11.65
N PHE A 154 44.18 25.04 -12.64
CA PHE A 154 45.44 24.29 -12.47
C PHE A 154 46.67 25.19 -12.25
N THR A 155 46.55 26.49 -12.53
CA THR A 155 47.66 27.43 -12.36
C THR A 155 47.70 28.04 -10.96
N ASN A 156 46.57 28.02 -10.23
CA ASN A 156 46.48 28.50 -8.87
C ASN A 156 45.50 27.65 -8.03
N PRO A 157 45.91 26.45 -7.56
CA PRO A 157 45.03 25.56 -6.81
C PRO A 157 44.65 26.15 -5.45
N THR A 158 43.41 25.92 -5.01
CA THR A 158 42.95 26.41 -3.70
C THR A 158 43.64 25.65 -2.54
N PRO A 159 43.79 26.27 -1.36
CA PRO A 159 44.41 25.62 -0.19
C PRO A 159 43.75 24.28 0.19
N GLU A 160 42.45 24.15 -0.06
CA GLU A 160 41.68 22.93 0.19
C GLU A 160 41.99 21.83 -0.84
N GLN A 161 42.16 22.17 -2.12
CA GLN A 161 42.60 21.24 -3.16
C GLN A 161 44.02 20.70 -2.86
N ILE A 162 44.91 21.56 -2.36
CA ILE A 162 46.26 21.17 -1.93
C ILE A 162 46.18 20.20 -0.73
N ALA A 163 45.32 20.49 0.25
CA ALA A 163 45.10 19.62 1.41
C ALA A 163 44.55 18.25 1.01
N ASP A 164 43.66 18.17 0.03
CA ASP A 164 43.10 16.91 -0.47
C ASP A 164 44.14 16.02 -1.17
N VAL A 165 45.06 16.62 -1.94
CA VAL A 165 46.21 15.90 -2.50
C VAL A 165 47.13 15.41 -1.38
N GLY A 166 47.37 16.25 -0.36
CA GLY A 166 48.14 15.88 0.84
C GLY A 166 47.51 14.75 1.67
N ARG A 167 46.17 14.65 1.69
CA ARG A 167 45.45 13.52 2.33
C ARG A 167 45.58 12.23 1.53
N ARG A 168 45.42 12.27 0.20
CA ARG A 168 45.50 11.07 -0.67
C ARG A 168 46.92 10.49 -0.77
N THR A 169 47.94 11.34 -0.69
CA THR A 169 49.34 10.90 -0.73
C THR A 169 49.80 10.25 0.58
N ARG A 170 49.14 10.51 1.72
CA ARG A 170 49.43 9.87 3.02
C ARG A 170 48.77 8.52 3.23
N THR A 171 47.65 8.22 2.54
CA THR A 171 46.89 6.96 2.70
C THR A 171 47.27 5.85 1.71
N GLY A 172 48.41 5.96 1.01
CA GLY A 172 49.09 4.80 0.41
C GLY A 172 48.44 4.15 -0.80
N THR A 173 47.43 4.76 -1.44
CA THR A 173 46.90 4.28 -2.74
C THR A 173 47.46 5.14 -3.87
N CYS A 174 48.71 4.85 -4.23
CA CYS A 174 49.41 5.43 -5.37
C CYS A 174 48.87 4.80 -6.67
N CYS A 175 47.86 5.41 -7.29
CA CYS A 175 47.47 5.11 -8.66
C CYS A 175 48.40 5.83 -9.66
N LEU A 176 49.69 5.50 -9.66
CA LEU A 176 50.62 5.83 -10.76
C LEU A 176 51.69 4.73 -10.89
N CYS A 177 51.26 3.50 -11.19
CA CYS A 177 52.11 2.57 -11.92
C CYS A 177 51.97 2.88 -13.42
N TYR A 178 52.72 3.88 -13.88
CA TYR A 178 53.03 4.03 -15.30
C TYR A 178 54.09 2.97 -15.61
N ASP A 179 53.67 1.83 -16.15
CA ASP A 179 54.57 0.75 -16.58
C ASP A 179 55.47 1.24 -17.71
N ARG A 180 56.70 1.62 -17.35
CA ARG A 180 57.81 1.86 -18.27
C ARG A 180 58.58 0.55 -18.49
N GLY A 181 58.41 -0.03 -19.68
CA GLY A 181 59.43 -0.82 -20.40
C GLY A 181 59.28 -2.34 -20.38
N PRO A 182 59.92 -3.10 -21.31
CA PRO A 182 61.05 -2.69 -22.14
C PRO A 182 60.93 -2.99 -23.65
N LEU A 183 61.75 -2.27 -24.42
CA LEU A 183 62.08 -2.55 -25.82
C LEU A 183 62.76 -3.93 -25.98
N ASN A 184 62.28 -4.68 -26.97
CA ASN A 184 63.00 -5.63 -27.82
C ASN A 184 64.16 -6.44 -27.21
N ARG A 185 63.91 -7.75 -27.00
CA ARG A 185 64.90 -8.77 -27.32
C ARG A 185 64.23 -9.96 -28.02
N LEU A 186 64.51 -10.06 -29.31
CA LEU A 186 64.27 -11.21 -30.16
C LEU A 186 64.71 -12.50 -29.48
N SER A 187 63.80 -13.47 -29.35
CA SER A 187 64.18 -14.87 -29.53
C SER A 187 63.04 -15.63 -30.20
N LEU A 188 63.32 -16.06 -31.43
CA LEU A 188 62.54 -17.02 -32.19
C LEU A 188 62.37 -18.30 -31.36
N ARG A 189 61.12 -18.75 -31.15
CA ARG A 189 60.78 -20.17 -31.17
C ARG A 189 59.43 -20.37 -31.84
N HIS A 190 59.49 -20.98 -33.02
CA HIS A 190 58.36 -21.61 -33.69
C HIS A 190 57.70 -22.64 -32.77
N ARG A 191 56.35 -22.72 -32.80
CA ARG A 191 55.60 -23.87 -33.34
C ARG A 191 54.08 -23.72 -33.15
N THR A 192 53.39 -23.88 -34.30
CA THR A 192 52.11 -24.60 -34.54
C THR A 192 50.88 -24.19 -33.72
N SER A 193 49.93 -23.42 -34.29
CA SER A 193 48.83 -23.87 -35.17
C SER A 193 47.77 -24.72 -34.47
N GLY A 194 46.56 -24.17 -34.28
CA GLY A 194 45.41 -24.95 -33.82
C GLY A 194 44.19 -24.10 -33.44
N ARG A 195 43.54 -23.47 -34.43
CA ARG A 195 42.13 -23.04 -34.31
C ARG A 195 41.25 -24.30 -34.51
N PRO A 196 40.14 -24.43 -33.77
CA PRO A 196 38.89 -24.77 -34.44
C PRO A 196 37.71 -23.87 -34.04
N PRO A 197 36.57 -23.97 -34.77
CA PRO A 197 35.68 -22.85 -35.02
C PRO A 197 34.37 -22.87 -34.22
N LEU A 198 33.63 -21.78 -34.43
CA LEU A 198 32.23 -21.47 -34.11
C LEU A 198 31.26 -22.66 -34.23
N GLU A 199 30.41 -22.84 -33.22
CA GLU A 199 29.08 -23.43 -33.41
C GLU A 199 27.99 -22.51 -32.85
N GLN A 200 26.96 -22.35 -33.69
CA GLN A 200 25.72 -21.63 -33.48
C GLN A 200 24.68 -22.50 -32.73
N PRO A 201 23.60 -21.89 -32.21
CA PRO A 201 22.64 -22.56 -31.34
C PRO A 201 21.62 -23.41 -32.12
N LEU A 202 21.22 -24.55 -31.53
CA LEU A 202 20.08 -25.33 -31.98
C LEU A 202 18.94 -25.22 -30.94
N ARG A 203 17.83 -24.67 -31.45
CA ARG A 203 16.40 -24.90 -31.15
C ARG A 203 15.93 -25.10 -29.71
#